data_AF-A0AAN4UDV8-F1
#
_entry.id   AF-A0AAN4UDV8-F1
#
_cell.length_a   1.000
_cell.length_b   1.000
_cell.length_c   1.000
_cell.angle_alpha   90.00
_cell.angle_beta   90.00
_cell.angle_gamma   90.00
#
_symmetry.space_group_name_H-M   'P 1'
#
loop_
_entity.id
_entity.type
_entity.pdbx_description
1 polymer ?
#
loop_
_entity_poly.entity_id
_entity_poly.type
_entity_poly.pdbx_seq_one_letter_code
_entity_poly.pdbx_strand_id
1 'polypeptide(L)'
;MTLIMKSIFRGGIPFIIMQSIALLLYYQGQYKDAKSTFFSGLVAFIVGAATVIYNIDQWSLTKQSIVHFLIMLATIYPILLFSGWFSVSTFVDALKVFGVFVLTGLVLWSIMFTLTKIFKW
;
A
#
# COMPACT_ATOMS: atom_id res chain seq x y z
N MET A 1 0.24 2.77 -23.28
CA MET A 1 1.28 2.61 -22.23
C MET A 1 1.39 1.15 -21.85
N THR A 2 2.60 0.62 -21.74
CA THR A 2 2.86 -0.72 -21.18
C THR A 2 2.47 -0.78 -19.70
N LEU A 3 2.19 -1.98 -19.17
CA LEU A 3 1.86 -2.17 -17.74
C LEU A 3 2.97 -1.65 -16.82
N ILE A 4 4.24 -1.82 -17.23
CA ILE A 4 5.40 -1.29 -16.51
C ILE A 4 5.29 0.23 -16.38
N MET A 5 4.97 0.93 -17.48
CA MET A 5 4.85 2.37 -17.45
C MET A 5 3.71 2.82 -16.53
N LYS A 6 2.54 2.14 -16.59
CA LYS A 6 1.41 2.44 -15.68
C LYS A 6 1.79 2.27 -14.20
N SER A 7 2.55 1.22 -13.89
CA SER A 7 3.03 0.93 -12.54
C SER A 7 3.91 2.06 -12.00
N ILE A 8 4.89 2.48 -12.81
CA ILE A 8 5.81 3.57 -12.48
C ILE A 8 5.06 4.88 -12.25
N PHE A 9 4.09 5.25 -13.09
CA PHE A 9 3.38 6.52 -12.91
C PHE A 9 2.44 6.49 -11.69
N ARG A 10 1.67 5.41 -11.50
CA ARG A 10 0.68 5.33 -10.41
C ARG A 10 1.34 5.23 -9.03
N GLY A 11 2.48 4.55 -8.92
CA GLY A 11 3.24 4.48 -7.68
C GLY A 11 4.26 5.61 -7.52
N GLY A 12 4.98 5.96 -8.60
CA GLY A 12 6.15 6.83 -8.55
C GLY A 12 5.83 8.29 -8.31
N ILE A 13 4.75 8.84 -8.88
CA ILE A 13 4.34 10.23 -8.62
C ILE A 13 4.07 10.47 -7.12
N PRO A 14 3.17 9.73 -6.45
CA PRO A 14 2.92 9.95 -5.03
C PRO A 14 4.15 9.63 -4.18
N PHE A 15 4.97 8.65 -4.58
CA PHE A 15 6.22 8.36 -3.90
C PHE A 15 7.14 9.58 -3.86
N ILE A 16 7.45 10.18 -5.02
CA ILE A 16 8.34 11.34 -5.11
C ILE A 16 7.85 12.47 -4.20
N ILE A 17 6.56 12.78 -4.25
CA ILE A 17 5.94 13.83 -3.42
C ILE A 17 6.15 13.52 -1.93
N MET A 18 5.84 12.30 -1.50
CA MET A 18 5.96 11.89 -0.09
C MET A 18 7.42 11.88 0.38
N GLN A 19 8.36 11.47 -0.47
CA GLN A 19 9.79 11.51 -0.15
C GLN A 19 10.31 12.94 -0.02
N SER A 20 9.86 13.87 -0.86
CA SER A 20 10.18 15.29 -0.72
C SER A 20 9.66 15.85 0.60
N ILE A 21 8.43 15.53 0.99
CA ILE A 21 7.86 15.98 2.27
C ILE A 21 8.61 15.36 3.45
N ALA A 22 8.90 14.05 3.41
CA ALA A 22 9.66 13.38 4.46
C ALA A 22 11.04 14.01 4.66
N LEU A 23 11.72 14.38 3.57
CA LEU A 23 13.01 15.05 3.62
C LEU A 23 12.91 16.45 4.25
N LEU A 24 11.90 17.23 3.88
CA LEU A 24 11.64 18.55 4.46
C LEU A 24 11.37 18.46 5.97
N LEU A 25 10.51 17.52 6.39
CA LEU A 25 10.23 17.27 7.81
C LEU A 25 11.48 16.88 8.60
N TYR A 26 12.38 16.10 7.98
CA TYR A 26 13.65 15.72 8.59
C TYR A 26 14.53 16.96 8.83
N TYR A 27 14.65 17.85 7.84
CA TYR A 27 15.40 19.10 7.98
C TYR A 27 14.80 20.06 9.01
N GLN A 28 13.50 19.98 9.26
CA GLN A 28 12.80 20.75 10.30
C GLN A 28 12.94 20.12 11.70
N GLY A 29 13.67 19.00 11.85
CA GLY A 29 13.83 18.29 13.12
C GLY A 29 12.61 17.46 13.54
N GLN A 30 11.59 17.35 12.68
CA GLN A 30 10.37 16.57 12.92
C GLN A 30 10.59 15.09 12.56
N TYR A 31 11.54 14.44 13.23
CA TYR A 31 12.03 13.10 12.85
C TYR A 31 10.94 12.01 12.86
N LYS A 32 10.00 12.07 13.83
CA LYS A 32 8.89 11.11 13.90
C LYS A 32 7.97 11.23 12.69
N ASP A 33 7.62 12.46 12.32
CA ASP A 33 6.74 12.75 11.18
C ASP A 33 7.45 12.46 9.85
N ALA A 34 8.74 12.77 9.75
CA ALA A 34 9.58 12.42 8.61
C ALA A 34 9.60 10.89 8.39
N LYS A 35 9.87 10.11 9.46
CA LYS A 35 9.86 8.64 9.40
C LYS A 35 8.48 8.12 8.99
N SER A 36 7.41 8.62 9.59
CA SER A 36 6.05 8.21 9.26
C SER A 36 5.71 8.51 7.80
N THR A 37 6.07 9.70 7.32
CA THR A 37 5.83 10.13 5.93
C THR A 37 6.63 9.26 4.94
N PHE A 38 7.87 8.92 5.26
CA PHE A 38 8.70 8.02 4.45
C PHE A 38 8.04 6.65 4.24
N PHE A 39 7.57 6.01 5.33
CA PHE A 39 6.90 4.71 5.22
C PHE A 39 5.55 4.81 4.50
N SER A 40 4.78 5.88 4.73
CA SER A 40 3.56 6.15 3.98
C SER A 40 3.83 6.32 2.47
N GLY A 41 4.95 6.94 2.10
CA GLY A 41 5.41 7.04 0.71
C GLY A 41 5.66 5.66 0.09
N LEU A 42 6.35 4.77 0.80
CA LEU A 42 6.56 3.39 0.34
C LEU A 42 5.25 2.62 0.17
N VAL A 43 4.31 2.75 1.11
CA VAL A 43 2.97 2.15 1.00
C VAL A 43 2.26 2.67 -0.26
N ALA A 44 2.24 4.00 -0.46
CA ALA A 44 1.61 4.61 -1.63
C ALA A 44 2.24 4.13 -2.95
N PHE A 45 3.56 4.01 -3.00
CA PHE A 45 4.28 3.47 -4.14
C PHE A 45 3.81 2.06 -4.49
N ILE A 46 3.85 1.15 -3.50
CA ILE A 46 3.54 -0.26 -3.69
C ILE A 46 2.07 -0.45 -4.07
N VAL A 47 1.15 0.20 -3.35
CA VAL A 47 -0.29 0.11 -3.64
C VAL A 47 -0.58 0.64 -5.04
N GLY A 48 -0.05 1.82 -5.38
CA GLY A 48 -0.20 2.44 -6.71
C GLY A 48 0.36 1.56 -7.83
N ALA A 49 1.57 1.03 -7.66
CA ALA A 49 2.22 0.14 -8.59
C ALA A 49 1.43 -1.17 -8.79
N ALA A 50 0.96 -1.78 -7.71
CA ALA A 50 0.22 -3.05 -7.74
C ALA A 50 -1.19 -2.94 -8.36
N THR A 51 -1.73 -1.73 -8.55
CA THR A 51 -3.02 -1.56 -9.25
C THR A 51 -3.01 -2.09 -10.69
N VAL A 52 -1.84 -2.20 -11.33
CA VAL A 52 -1.74 -2.71 -12.71
C VAL A 52 -2.16 -4.17 -12.84
N ILE A 53 -2.22 -4.92 -11.73
CA ILE A 53 -2.74 -6.29 -11.68
C ILE A 53 -4.18 -6.35 -12.19
N TYR A 54 -4.98 -5.32 -11.88
CA TYR A 54 -6.37 -5.20 -12.33
C TYR A 54 -6.51 -4.76 -13.78
N ASN A 55 -5.40 -4.53 -14.50
CA ASN A 55 -5.40 -4.27 -15.95
C ASN A 55 -4.98 -5.51 -16.77
N ILE A 56 -4.90 -6.68 -16.14
CA ILE A 56 -4.59 -7.95 -16.81
C ILE A 56 -5.91 -8.65 -17.15
N ASP A 57 -6.49 -8.32 -18.30
CA ASP A 57 -7.86 -8.73 -18.70
C ASP A 57 -8.05 -10.27 -18.77
N GLN A 58 -6.97 -10.99 -19.05
CA GLN A 58 -6.92 -12.46 -19.09
C GLN A 58 -7.06 -13.14 -17.71
N TRP A 59 -6.96 -12.38 -16.61
CA TRP A 59 -7.09 -12.93 -15.26
C TRP A 59 -8.49 -12.65 -14.70
N SER A 60 -9.09 -13.66 -14.08
CA SER A 60 -10.32 -13.47 -13.32
C SER A 60 -10.09 -12.50 -12.15
N LEU A 61 -11.14 -11.80 -11.74
CA LEU A 61 -11.10 -10.88 -10.59
C LEU A 61 -10.58 -11.58 -9.31
N THR A 62 -10.93 -12.85 -9.12
CA THR A 62 -10.42 -13.68 -8.03
C THR A 62 -8.91 -13.84 -8.12
N LYS A 63 -8.37 -14.19 -9.30
CA LYS A 63 -6.92 -14.34 -9.49
C LYS A 63 -6.20 -13.01 -9.27
N GLN A 64 -6.72 -11.91 -9.82
CA GLN A 64 -6.18 -10.56 -9.62
C GLN A 64 -6.14 -10.19 -8.12
N SER A 65 -7.23 -10.44 -7.39
CA SER A 65 -7.35 -10.11 -5.97
C SER A 65 -6.41 -10.96 -5.10
N ILE A 66 -6.26 -12.26 -5.39
CA ILE A 66 -5.32 -13.13 -4.66
C ILE A 66 -3.88 -12.65 -4.88
N VAL A 67 -3.48 -12.39 -6.13
CA VAL A 67 -2.12 -11.92 -6.43
C VAL A 67 -1.85 -10.55 -5.79
N HIS A 68 -2.82 -9.63 -5.86
CA HIS A 68 -2.71 -8.33 -5.20
C HIS A 68 -2.54 -8.49 -3.67
N PHE A 69 -3.37 -9.32 -3.04
CA PHE A 69 -3.27 -9.61 -1.60
C PHE A 69 -1.91 -10.20 -1.22
N LEU A 70 -1.40 -11.17 -1.99
CA LEU A 70 -0.08 -11.75 -1.73
C LEU A 70 1.05 -10.73 -1.85
N ILE A 71 0.98 -9.82 -2.82
CA ILE A 71 1.95 -8.73 -2.95
C ILE A 71 1.83 -7.80 -1.74
N MET A 72 0.62 -7.39 -1.34
CA MET A 72 0.43 -6.55 -0.14
C MET A 72 0.95 -7.25 1.12
N LEU A 73 0.74 -8.54 1.27
CA LEU A 73 1.24 -9.34 2.40
C LEU A 73 2.77 -9.40 2.40
N ALA A 74 3.40 -9.59 1.24
CA ALA A 74 4.85 -9.66 1.14
C ALA A 74 5.55 -8.29 1.31
N THR A 75 4.82 -7.18 1.20
CA THR A 75 5.40 -5.84 1.12
C THR A 75 4.88 -4.90 2.20
N ILE A 76 3.57 -4.65 2.25
CA ILE A 76 2.93 -3.73 3.19
C ILE A 76 2.99 -4.28 4.60
N TYR A 77 2.71 -5.57 4.81
CA TYR A 77 2.72 -6.13 6.16
C TYR A 77 4.10 -6.01 6.85
N PRO A 78 5.24 -6.36 6.21
CA PRO A 78 6.56 -6.03 6.74
C PRO A 78 6.75 -4.54 7.03
N ILE A 79 6.30 -3.65 6.15
CA ILE A 79 6.37 -2.20 6.40
C ILE A 79 5.62 -1.82 7.69
N LEU A 80 4.43 -2.37 7.95
CA LEU A 80 3.68 -2.10 9.17
C LEU A 80 4.44 -2.54 10.43
N LEU A 81 5.19 -3.64 10.35
CA LEU A 81 6.00 -4.12 11.47
C LEU A 81 7.23 -3.24 11.72
N PHE A 82 7.86 -2.70 10.67
CA PHE A 82 9.11 -1.92 10.78
C PHE A 82 8.92 -0.39 10.86
N SER A 83 7.74 0.12 10.48
CA SER A 83 7.48 1.56 10.44
C SER A 83 7.58 2.22 11.82
N GLY A 84 7.31 1.46 12.88
CA GLY A 84 7.17 1.97 14.25
C GLY A 84 5.80 2.58 14.54
N TRP A 85 4.81 2.39 13.66
CA TRP A 85 3.41 2.76 13.91
C TRP A 85 2.77 1.88 14.98
N PHE A 86 3.20 0.62 15.06
CA PHE A 86 2.74 -0.34 16.05
C PHE A 86 3.89 -0.68 17.01
N SER A 87 3.56 -0.85 18.29
CA SER A 87 4.51 -1.42 19.24
C SER A 87 4.50 -2.95 19.06
N VAL A 88 5.51 -3.47 18.36
CA VAL A 88 5.66 -4.90 18.09
C VAL A 88 6.86 -5.41 18.89
N SER A 89 6.59 -6.10 20.00
CA SER A 89 7.62 -6.73 20.82
C SER A 89 7.44 -8.24 20.91
N THR A 90 6.24 -8.75 20.61
CA THR A 90 5.90 -10.17 20.67
C THR A 90 5.29 -10.67 19.37
N PHE A 91 5.27 -11.99 19.20
CA PHE A 91 4.55 -12.63 18.10
C PHE A 91 3.04 -12.31 18.11
N VAL A 92 2.45 -12.15 19.31
CA VAL A 92 1.04 -11.79 19.47
C VAL A 92 0.78 -10.39 18.92
N ASP A 93 1.70 -9.44 19.11
CA ASP A 93 1.55 -8.10 18.57
C ASP A 93 1.65 -8.09 17.05
N ALA A 94 2.55 -8.89 16.47
CA ALA A 94 2.59 -9.10 15.02
C ALA A 94 1.25 -9.66 14.49
N LEU A 95 0.63 -10.62 15.19
CA LEU A 95 -0.67 -11.17 14.82
C LEU A 95 -1.80 -10.12 14.91
N LYS A 96 -1.77 -9.21 15.90
CA LYS A 96 -2.70 -8.07 15.97
C LYS A 96 -2.53 -7.14 14.76
N VAL A 97 -1.30 -6.80 14.40
CA VAL A 97 -1.00 -5.99 13.21
C VAL A 97 -1.49 -6.70 11.93
N PHE A 98 -1.30 -8.02 11.84
CA PHE A 98 -1.84 -8.82 10.75
C PHE A 98 -3.37 -8.75 10.68
N GLY A 99 -4.06 -8.80 11.83
CA GLY A 99 -5.51 -8.60 11.90
C GLY A 99 -5.95 -7.23 11.36
N VAL A 100 -5.26 -6.16 11.75
CA VAL A 100 -5.50 -4.79 11.23
C VAL A 100 -5.25 -4.72 9.72
N PHE A 101 -4.17 -5.33 9.24
CA PHE A 101 -3.84 -5.42 7.81
C PHE A 101 -4.95 -6.12 7.01
N VAL A 102 -5.39 -7.30 7.43
CA VAL A 102 -6.45 -8.06 6.76
C VAL A 102 -7.77 -7.29 6.78
N LEU A 103 -8.15 -6.73 7.93
CA LEU A 103 -9.39 -5.98 8.07
C LEU A 103 -9.40 -4.74 7.14
N THR A 104 -8.30 -3.98 7.12
CA THR A 104 -8.16 -2.81 6.24
C THR A 104 -8.25 -3.23 4.78
N GLY A 105 -7.58 -4.31 4.38
CA GLY A 105 -7.63 -4.86 3.03
C GLY A 105 -9.06 -5.27 2.62
N LEU A 106 -9.79 -5.94 3.51
CA LEU A 106 -11.19 -6.33 3.27
C LEU A 106 -12.11 -5.13 3.11
N VAL A 107 -11.96 -4.10 3.95
CA VAL A 107 -12.74 -2.87 3.87
C VAL A 107 -12.47 -2.15 2.54
N LEU A 108 -11.20 -1.92 2.19
CA LEU A 108 -10.84 -1.26 0.95
C LEU A 108 -11.29 -2.04 -0.28
N TRP A 109 -11.10 -3.36 -0.29
CA TRP A 109 -11.56 -4.22 -1.39
C TRP A 109 -13.09 -4.16 -1.55
N SER A 110 -13.85 -4.19 -0.44
CA SER A 110 -15.31 -4.11 -0.46
C SER A 110 -15.82 -2.77 -0.98
N ILE A 111 -15.18 -1.67 -0.56
CA ILE A 111 -15.49 -0.32 -1.07
C ILE A 111 -15.23 -0.27 -2.57
N MET A 112 -14.04 -0.68 -3.03
CA MET A 112 -13.69 -0.63 -4.44
C MET A 112 -14.57 -1.53 -5.29
N PHE A 113 -14.90 -2.73 -4.83
CA PHE A 113 -15.82 -3.65 -5.50
C PHE A 113 -17.24 -3.07 -5.63
N THR A 114 -17.70 -2.33 -4.62
CA THR A 114 -19.00 -1.66 -4.68
C THR A 114 -18.96 -0.49 -5.67
N LEU A 115 -17.89 0.30 -5.65
CA LEU A 115 -17.69 1.41 -6.58
C LEU A 115 -17.63 0.94 -8.03
N THR A 116 -16.93 -0.16 -8.33
CA THR A 116 -16.90 -0.71 -9.71
C THR A 116 -18.29 -1.13 -10.19
N LYS A 117 -19.13 -1.70 -9.31
CA LYS A 117 -20.52 -2.03 -9.66
C LYS A 117 -21.40 -0.80 -9.89
N ILE A 118 -21.23 0.26 -9.10
CA ILE A 118 -22.04 1.49 -9.22
C ILE A 118 -21.65 2.28 -10.46
N PHE A 119 -20.36 2.52 -10.66
CA PHE A 119 -19.85 3.41 -11.70
C PHE A 119 -19.61 2.70 -13.04
N LYS A 120 -19.68 1.36 -13.08
CA LYS A 120 -19.44 0.54 -14.29
C LYS A 120 -18.13 0.88 -15.00
N TRP A 121 -17.09 1.16 -14.22
CA TRP A 121 -15.74 1.39 -14.74
C TRP A 121 -15.01 0.08 -14.99
#